data_AF-A0A9D8HSH9-F1
#
_entry.id   AF-A0A9D8HSH9-F1
#
_cell.length_a   1.000
_cell.length_b   1.000
_cell.length_c   1.000
_cell.angle_alpha   90.00
_cell.angle_beta   90.00
_cell.angle_gamma   90.00
#
_symmetry.space_group_name_H-M   'P 1'
#
loop_
_entity.id
_entity.type
_entity.pdbx_description
1 polymer ?
#
loop_
_entity_poly.entity_id
_entity_poly.type
_entity_poly.pdbx_seq_one_letter_code
_entity_poly.pdbx_strand_id
1 'polypeptide(L)' 'KKELCSLDGVTVLAQQENILVCAFHPELTDDLRIHQYFVDIIYRVKYGKNKNMV' A
#
# COMPACT_ATOMS: atom_id res chain seq x y z
N LYS A 1 10.82 1.33 6.26
CA LYS A 1 9.62 2.19 6.45
C LYS A 1 9.59 3.23 5.34
N LYS A 2 8.47 3.37 4.62
CA LYS A 2 8.26 4.34 3.53
C LYS A 2 7.05 5.21 3.86
N GLU A 3 7.23 6.52 3.88
CA GLU A 3 6.11 7.48 3.88
C GLU A 3 5.55 7.59 2.45
N LEU A 4 4.23 7.50 2.30
CA LEU A 4 3.55 7.57 1.01
C LEU A 4 2.76 8.88 0.85
N CYS A 5 2.24 9.42 1.94
CA CYS A 5 1.51 10.69 1.97
C CYS A 5 1.62 11.32 3.36
N SER A 6 1.71 12.65 3.38
CA SER A 6 1.61 13.47 4.59
C SER A 6 0.57 14.58 4.43
N LEU A 7 -0.07 14.94 5.54
CA LEU A 7 -1.00 16.05 5.67
C LEU A 7 -0.50 16.94 6.80
N ASP A 8 -0.28 18.23 6.53
CA ASP A 8 0.24 19.20 7.50
C ASP A 8 1.52 18.74 8.23
N GLY A 9 2.40 18.03 7.52
CA GLY A 9 3.66 17.49 8.07
C GLY A 9 3.50 16.21 8.90
N VAL A 10 2.29 15.65 9.00
CA VAL A 10 2.02 14.38 9.68
C VAL A 10 1.84 13.28 8.65
N THR A 11 2.54 12.15 8.84
CA THR A 11 2.37 10.96 7.98
C THR A 11 0.95 10.39 8.12
N VAL A 12 0.19 10.35 7.01
CA VAL A 12 -1.19 9.82 7.00
C VAL A 12 -1.34 8.51 6.20
N LEU A 13 -0.35 8.18 5.37
CA LEU A 13 -0.26 6.90 4.67
C LEU A 13 1.20 6.43 4.67
N ALA A 14 1.44 5.21 5.15
CA ALA A 14 2.77 4.63 5.24
C ALA A 14 2.77 3.15 4.92
N GLN A 15 3.92 2.65 4.50
CA GLN A 15 4.15 1.24 4.25
C GLN A 15 5.44 0.76 4.90
N GLN A 16 5.39 -0.44 5.48
CA GLN A 16 6.56 -1.18 5.92
C GLN A 16 6.44 -2.63 5.44
N GLU A 17 7.34 -3.04 4.55
CA GLU A 17 7.30 -4.35 3.90
C GLU A 17 5.92 -4.61 3.26
N ASN A 18 5.21 -5.65 3.72
CA ASN A 18 3.88 -6.02 3.27
C ASN A 18 2.74 -5.40 4.09
N ILE A 19 3.04 -4.51 5.03
CA ILE A 19 2.07 -3.83 5.87
C ILE A 19 1.84 -2.42 5.32
N LEU A 20 0.57 -2.10 5.03
CA LEU A 20 0.10 -0.78 4.63
C LEU A 20 -0.81 -0.24 5.74
N VAL A 21 -0.60 1.01 6.16
CA VAL A 21 -1.40 1.67 7.19
C VAL A 21 -1.82 3.06 6.74
N CYS A 22 -3.06 3.43 7.05
CA CYS A 22 -3.63 4.76 6.81
C CYS A 22 -4.26 5.30 8.10
N ALA A 23 -4.18 6.62 8.30
CA ALA A 23 -4.81 7.33 9.41
C ALA A 23 -6.26 7.79 9.09
N PHE A 24 -6.78 7.40 7.93
CA PHE A 24 -8.09 7.74 7.41
C PHE A 24 -8.78 6.49 6.85
N HIS A 25 -10.03 6.64 6.42
CA HIS A 25 -10.88 5.57 5.89
C HIS A 25 -10.92 5.59 4.35
N PRO A 26 -10.01 4.89 3.64
CA PRO A 26 -9.98 4.88 2.18
C PRO A 26 -11.25 4.27 1.55
N GLU A 27 -12.08 3.58 2.33
CA GLU A 27 -13.36 3.00 1.92
C GLU A 27 -14.52 4.01 1.85
N LEU A 28 -14.36 5.20 2.43
CA LEU A 28 -15.40 6.25 2.42
C LEU A 28 -15.34 7.15 1.17
N THR A 29 -14.75 6.66 0.09
CA THR A 29 -14.67 7.31 -1.22
C THR A 29 -14.76 6.25 -2.32
N ASP A 30 -15.26 6.64 -3.49
CA ASP A 30 -15.31 5.77 -4.68
C ASP A 30 -13.93 5.61 -5.35
N ASP A 31 -12.90 6.32 -4.87
CA ASP A 31 -11.53 6.19 -5.37
C ASP A 31 -10.82 4.96 -4.81
N LEU A 32 -10.70 3.93 -5.64
CA LEU A 32 -10.15 2.63 -5.25
C LEU A 32 -8.62 2.53 -5.31
N ARG A 33 -7.88 3.61 -5.59
CA ARG A 33 -6.41 3.52 -5.81
C ARG A 33 -5.65 2.95 -4.63
N ILE A 34 -6.06 3.25 -3.40
CA ILE A 34 -5.41 2.70 -2.19
C ILE A 34 -5.68 1.21 -2.04
N HIS A 35 -6.92 0.76 -2.30
CA HIS A 35 -7.27 -0.65 -2.29
C HIS A 35 -6.52 -1.42 -3.38
N GLN A 36 -6.41 -0.86 -4.58
CA GLN A 36 -5.63 -1.44 -5.69
C GLN A 36 -4.14 -1.55 -5.31
N TYR A 37 -3.58 -0.51 -4.69
CA TYR A 37 -2.19 -0.54 -4.21
C TYR A 37 -1.97 -1.64 -3.15
N PHE A 38 -2.92 -1.85 -2.25
CA PHE A 38 -2.87 -2.94 -1.27
C PHE A 38 -2.92 -4.31 -1.94
N VAL A 39 -3.79 -4.51 -2.92
CA VAL A 39 -3.87 -5.75 -3.72
C VAL A 39 -2.54 -6.01 -4.44
N ASP A 40 -1.92 -4.99 -5.02
CA ASP A 40 -0.60 -5.11 -5.66
C ASP A 40 0.50 -5.52 -4.67
N ILE A 41 0.44 -5.07 -3.41
CA ILE A 41 1.34 -5.55 -2.35
C ILE A 41 1.15 -7.06 -2.16
N ILE A 42 -0.09 -7.54 -2.08
CA ILE A 42 -0.38 -8.98 -1.94
C ILE A 42 0.21 -9.77 -3.11
N TYR A 43 0.01 -9.30 -4.35
CA TYR A 43 0.58 -9.95 -5.53
C TYR A 43 2.11 -9.99 -5.47
N ARG A 44 2.75 -8.87 -5.14
CA ARG A 44 4.22 -8.79 -4.99
C ARG A 44 4.73 -9.75 -3.92
N VAL A 45 4.04 -9.88 -2.79
CA VAL A 45 4.44 -10.79 -1.70
C VAL A 45 4.24 -12.26 -2.07
N LYS A 46 3.13 -12.61 -2.71
CA LYS A 46 2.81 -13.99 -3.08
C LYS A 46 3.62 -14.48 -4.29
N TYR A 47 3.77 -13.66 -5.32
CA TYR A 47 4.33 -14.08 -6.60
C TYR A 47 5.71 -13.49 -6.89
N GLY A 48 6.11 -12.39 -6.24
CA GLY A 48 7.42 -11.75 -6.43
C GLY A 48 8.62 -12.55 -5.87
N LYS A 49 8.39 -13.72 -5.27
CA LYS A 49 9.45 -14.66 -4.85
C LYS A 49 9.92 -15.60 -5.96
N ASN A 50 9.25 -15.66 -7.11
CA ASN A 50 9.72 -16.39 -8.29
C ASN A 50 10.45 -15.45 -9.25
N LYS A 51 11.76 -15.24 -9.05
CA LYS A 51 12.65 -14.62 -10.05
C LYS A 51 13.14 -15.58 -11.15
N ASN A 52 12.54 -16.76 -11.26
CA ASN A 52 12.83 -17.73 -12.32
C ASN A 52 11.51 -18.34 -12.82
N MET A 53 10.78 -17.63 -13.67
CA MET A 53 9.83 -18.23 -14.60
C MET A 53 9.92 -17.39 -15.88
N VAL A 54 10.77 -17.91 -16.78
CA VAL A 54 10.91 -17.67 -18.22
C VAL A 54 10.86 -16.23 -18.74
#